data_AF-Q1H5N1-F1
#
_entry.id   AF-Q1H5N1-F1
#
_cell.length_a   1.000
_cell.length_b   1.000
_cell.length_c   1.000
_cell.angle_alpha   90.00
_cell.angle_beta   90.00
_cell.angle_gamma   90.00
#
_symmetry.space_group_name_H-M   'P 1'
#
loop_
_entity.id
_entity.type
_entity.pdbx_description
1 polymer ?
#
loop_
_entity_poly.entity_id
_entity_poly.type
_entity_poly.pdbx_seq_one_letter_code
_entity_poly.pdbx_strand_id
1 'polypeptide(L)'
;SSMILLSSTMNAWKMGTWDITQLSTQPSTTLLTIALALKLGLAPMHFWLPEVMQGTTMSTAMIIATWQKLPPISLLHITSNQLPTTVLFLLALISTLIGGWTGLNQTQLRKILAFSSIAHLGWIIIISPLSKNLLTLNIIIYLIMTSSMFTTLIMSTAKTAKDLGTTWTTSPTLTII
;
A
#
# COMPACT_ATOMS: atom_id res chain seq x y z
N SER A 1 -12.62 7.43 5.18
CA SER A 1 -13.48 8.18 4.24
C SER A 1 -13.88 9.51 4.84
N SER A 2 -14.35 9.53 6.10
CA SER A 2 -14.63 10.76 6.86
C SER A 2 -13.48 11.78 6.85
N MET A 3 -12.24 11.34 7.08
CA MET A 3 -11.06 12.22 7.08
C MET A 3 -10.78 12.85 5.69
N ILE A 4 -11.03 12.12 4.60
CA ILE A 4 -10.90 12.66 3.24
C ILE A 4 -11.96 13.76 3.02
N LEU A 5 -13.20 13.48 3.41
CA LEU A 5 -14.30 14.45 3.32
C LEU A 5 -14.06 15.68 4.21
N LEU A 6 -13.49 15.50 5.41
CA LEU A 6 -13.12 16.60 6.28
C LEU A 6 -12.02 17.47 5.65
N SER A 7 -11.04 16.84 4.99
CA SER A 7 -9.97 17.59 4.30
C SER A 7 -10.52 18.41 3.12
N SER A 8 -11.44 17.84 2.33
CA SER A 8 -12.03 18.54 1.18
C SER A 8 -12.99 19.64 1.59
N THR A 9 -13.85 19.40 2.59
CA THR A 9 -14.76 20.44 3.12
C THR A 9 -14.01 21.60 3.74
N MET A 10 -12.91 21.35 4.47
CA MET A 10 -12.09 22.41 5.04
C MET A 10 -11.37 23.23 3.96
N ASN A 11 -10.94 22.57 2.87
CA ASN A 11 -10.35 23.25 1.72
C ASN A 11 -11.39 24.12 0.98
N ALA A 12 -12.56 23.55 0.70
CA ALA A 12 -13.66 24.23 0.02
C ALA A 12 -14.20 25.40 0.85
N TRP A 13 -14.26 25.27 2.19
CA TRP A 13 -14.68 26.34 3.06
C TRP A 13 -13.75 27.56 3.02
N LYS A 14 -12.45 27.34 2.80
CA LYS A 14 -11.45 28.42 2.73
C LYS A 14 -11.28 29.02 1.33
N MET A 15 -11.28 28.19 0.29
CA MET A 15 -10.99 28.62 -1.09
C MET A 15 -12.25 28.81 -1.94
N GLY A 16 -13.41 28.31 -1.50
CA GLY A 16 -14.66 28.34 -2.25
C GLY A 16 -14.73 27.37 -3.43
N THR A 17 -13.72 26.53 -3.65
CA THR A 17 -13.64 25.60 -4.78
C THR A 17 -13.60 24.13 -4.32
N TRP A 18 -14.20 23.26 -5.14
CA TRP A 18 -14.20 21.80 -4.95
C TRP A 18 -13.20 21.08 -5.86
N ASP A 19 -12.26 21.82 -6.44
CA ASP A 19 -11.27 21.25 -7.35
C ASP A 19 -10.25 20.41 -6.58
N ILE A 20 -10.08 19.15 -7.01
CA ILE A 20 -9.15 18.18 -6.42
C ILE A 20 -7.70 18.66 -6.62
N THR A 21 -7.43 19.41 -7.68
CA THR A 21 -6.09 19.87 -8.02
C THR A 21 -5.65 21.11 -7.25
N GLN A 22 -6.47 21.65 -6.35
CA GLN A 22 -6.20 22.89 -5.62
C GLN A 22 -6.32 22.72 -4.10
N LEU A 23 -5.56 21.79 -3.51
CA LEU A 23 -5.37 21.72 -2.06
C LEU A 23 -4.27 22.70 -1.62
N SER A 24 -4.67 23.87 -1.13
CA SER A 24 -3.73 24.93 -0.76
C SER A 24 -3.56 25.10 0.75
N THR A 25 -4.52 24.67 1.56
CA THR A 25 -4.51 25.00 2.99
C THR A 25 -3.72 23.96 3.79
N GLN A 26 -2.77 24.42 4.61
CA GLN A 26 -1.92 23.56 5.44
C GLN A 26 -2.68 22.50 6.28
N PRO A 27 -3.82 22.80 6.93
CA PRO A 27 -4.57 21.76 7.65
C PRO A 27 -5.26 20.77 6.71
N SER A 28 -5.72 21.17 5.51
CA SER A 28 -6.37 20.24 4.57
C SER A 28 -5.36 19.26 3.94
N THR A 29 -4.17 19.73 3.57
CA THR A 29 -3.13 18.89 2.96
C THR A 29 -2.59 17.84 3.94
N THR A 30 -2.36 18.23 5.20
CA THR A 30 -1.93 17.31 6.27
C THR A 30 -3.01 16.31 6.64
N LEU A 31 -4.27 16.72 6.70
CA LEU A 31 -5.37 15.79 6.98
C LEU A 31 -5.54 14.79 5.83
N LEU A 32 -5.38 15.23 4.58
CA LEU A 32 -5.42 14.38 3.40
C LEU A 32 -4.27 13.36 3.38
N THR A 33 -3.03 13.76 3.72
CA THR A 33 -1.91 12.80 3.79
C THR A 33 -2.15 11.72 4.84
N ILE A 34 -2.65 12.10 6.02
CA ILE A 34 -2.98 11.15 7.10
C ILE A 34 -4.12 10.22 6.65
N ALA A 35 -5.14 10.75 5.98
CA ALA A 35 -6.25 9.96 5.48
C ALA A 35 -5.82 8.94 4.41
N LEU A 36 -4.93 9.34 3.51
CA LEU A 36 -4.31 8.46 2.52
C LEU A 36 -3.43 7.41 3.18
N ALA A 37 -2.63 7.79 4.19
CA ALA A 37 -1.79 6.88 4.95
C ALA A 37 -2.59 5.76 5.61
N LEU A 38 -3.73 6.10 6.22
CA LEU A 38 -4.65 5.12 6.82
C LEU A 38 -5.22 4.17 5.77
N LYS A 39 -5.70 4.69 4.64
CA LYS A 39 -6.28 3.88 3.55
C LYS A 39 -5.26 2.97 2.87
N LEU A 40 -4.02 3.43 2.73
CA LEU A 40 -2.92 2.64 2.18
C LEU A 40 -2.29 1.71 3.22
N GLY A 41 -2.59 1.85 4.51
CA GLY A 41 -1.99 1.02 5.55
C GLY A 41 -0.50 1.28 5.74
N LEU A 42 -0.07 2.53 5.60
CA LEU A 42 1.29 2.93 5.91
C LEU A 42 1.52 2.95 7.41
N ALA A 43 2.77 2.76 7.83
CA ALA A 43 3.11 2.96 9.21
C ALA A 43 3.01 4.45 9.61
N PRO A 44 2.51 4.77 10.83
CA PRO A 44 2.15 3.85 11.93
C PRO A 44 0.77 3.19 11.79
N MET A 45 -0.08 3.62 10.85
CA MET A 45 -1.45 3.15 10.62
C MET A 45 -1.57 1.80 9.88
N HIS A 46 -0.54 0.97 9.95
CA HIS A 46 -0.39 -0.26 9.19
C HIS A 46 -1.05 -1.49 9.84
N PHE A 47 -1.36 -1.43 11.13
CA PHE A 47 -1.78 -2.60 11.94
C PHE A 47 -3.02 -3.34 11.41
N TRP A 48 -3.92 -2.64 10.73
CA TRP A 48 -5.13 -3.27 10.19
C TRP A 48 -4.82 -4.22 9.02
N LEU A 49 -3.79 -3.93 8.23
CA LEU A 49 -3.58 -4.60 6.95
C LEU A 49 -3.12 -6.07 7.12
N PRO A 50 -2.12 -6.40 7.97
CA PRO A 50 -1.72 -7.78 8.21
C PRO A 50 -2.82 -8.65 8.80
N GLU A 51 -3.62 -8.13 9.73
CA GLU A 51 -4.69 -8.90 10.38
C GLU A 51 -5.86 -9.16 9.43
N VAL A 52 -6.28 -8.15 8.64
CA VAL A 52 -7.35 -8.31 7.65
C VAL A 52 -6.92 -9.28 6.54
N MET A 53 -5.68 -9.19 6.07
CA MET A 53 -5.18 -10.15 5.08
C MET A 53 -5.09 -11.57 5.66
N GLN A 54 -4.67 -11.74 6.92
CA GLN A 54 -4.60 -13.06 7.52
C GLN A 54 -5.99 -13.71 7.69
N GLY A 55 -6.99 -12.93 8.09
CA GLY A 55 -8.35 -13.40 8.38
C GLY A 55 -9.25 -13.65 7.16
N THR A 56 -8.78 -13.36 5.95
CA THR A 56 -9.54 -13.50 4.71
C THR A 56 -8.97 -14.58 3.78
N THR A 57 -9.68 -14.94 2.70
CA THR A 57 -9.22 -15.94 1.74
C THR A 57 -8.09 -15.37 0.86
N MET A 58 -7.28 -16.24 0.22
CA MET A 58 -6.18 -15.79 -0.63
C MET A 58 -6.63 -14.91 -1.80
N SER A 59 -7.79 -15.22 -2.40
CA SER A 59 -8.35 -14.41 -3.49
C SER A 59 -8.79 -13.02 -3.02
N THR A 60 -9.43 -12.93 -1.85
CA THR A 60 -9.80 -11.62 -1.28
C THR A 60 -8.58 -10.83 -0.83
N ALA A 61 -7.56 -11.49 -0.28
CA ALA A 61 -6.30 -10.85 0.09
C ALA A 61 -5.58 -10.26 -1.14
N MET A 62 -5.62 -10.96 -2.27
CA MET A 62 -5.11 -10.44 -3.55
C MET A 62 -5.83 -9.15 -3.98
N ILE A 63 -7.17 -9.13 -3.89
CA ILE A 63 -7.98 -7.94 -4.24
C ILE A 63 -7.65 -6.76 -3.30
N ILE A 64 -7.46 -7.03 -2.00
CA ILE A 64 -7.09 -6.01 -1.01
C ILE A 64 -5.68 -5.44 -1.31
N ALA A 65 -4.73 -6.30 -1.69
CA ALA A 65 -3.36 -5.88 -1.98
C ALA A 65 -3.21 -5.15 -3.32
N THR A 66 -4.09 -5.39 -4.29
CA THR A 66 -4.01 -4.82 -5.65
C THR A 66 -5.07 -3.75 -5.88
N TRP A 67 -6.33 -4.16 -6.04
CA TRP A 67 -7.43 -3.31 -6.47
C TRP A 67 -7.74 -2.20 -5.47
N GLN A 68 -7.77 -2.50 -4.17
CA GLN A 68 -8.10 -1.51 -3.15
C GLN A 68 -7.01 -0.42 -2.97
N LYS A 69 -5.80 -0.64 -3.51
CA LYS A 69 -4.71 0.35 -3.49
C LYS A 69 -4.82 1.37 -4.62
N LEU A 70 -5.48 1.04 -5.73
CA LEU A 70 -5.54 1.89 -6.92
C LEU A 70 -6.21 3.27 -6.66
N PRO A 71 -7.40 3.35 -6.03
CA PRO A 71 -8.06 4.65 -5.84
C PRO A 71 -7.30 5.61 -4.91
N PRO A 72 -6.76 5.19 -3.75
CA PRO A 72 -5.96 6.08 -2.93
C PRO A 72 -4.65 6.51 -3.60
N ILE A 73 -4.01 5.63 -4.38
CA ILE A 73 -2.79 5.95 -5.13
C ILE A 73 -3.07 6.94 -6.26
N SER A 74 -4.20 6.82 -6.97
CA SER A 74 -4.56 7.78 -8.02
C SER A 74 -4.82 9.17 -7.45
N LEU A 75 -5.47 9.26 -6.29
CA LEU A 75 -5.65 10.54 -5.58
C LEU A 75 -4.29 11.15 -5.20
N LEU A 76 -3.39 10.33 -4.65
CA LEU A 76 -2.02 10.75 -4.32
C LEU A 76 -1.24 11.24 -5.55
N HIS A 77 -1.40 10.59 -6.71
CA HIS A 77 -0.76 11.00 -7.97
C HIS A 77 -1.26 12.36 -8.47
N ILE A 78 -2.55 12.66 -8.30
CA ILE A 78 -3.13 13.96 -8.70
C ILE A 78 -2.68 15.06 -7.74
N THR A 79 -2.67 14.80 -6.44
CA THR A 79 -2.38 15.81 -5.41
C THR A 79 -0.91 15.88 -5.00
N SER A 80 -0.01 15.11 -5.63
CA SER A 80 1.38 14.90 -5.20
C SER A 80 2.17 16.20 -4.95
N ASN A 81 1.92 17.23 -5.74
CA ASN A 81 2.65 18.49 -5.70
C ASN A 81 2.25 19.38 -4.50
N GLN A 82 1.13 19.09 -3.86
CA GLN A 82 0.54 19.92 -2.79
C GLN A 82 0.68 19.31 -1.40
N LEU A 83 1.02 18.03 -1.33
CA LEU A 83 1.17 17.34 -0.06
C LEU A 83 2.49 17.73 0.62
N PRO A 84 2.51 17.86 1.95
CA PRO A 84 3.72 18.18 2.70
C PRO A 84 4.79 17.09 2.53
N THR A 85 5.88 17.43 1.84
CA THR A 85 6.97 16.51 1.49
C THR A 85 7.65 15.89 2.70
N THR A 86 7.85 16.67 3.76
CA THR A 86 8.46 16.22 5.02
C THR A 86 7.67 15.08 5.67
N VAL A 87 6.34 15.19 5.69
CA VAL A 87 5.45 14.16 6.24
C VAL A 87 5.46 12.90 5.36
N LEU A 88 5.44 13.06 4.03
CA LEU A 88 5.51 11.93 3.11
C LEU A 88 6.81 11.14 3.28
N PHE A 89 7.96 11.82 3.38
CA PHE A 89 9.25 11.15 3.60
C PHE A 89 9.33 10.43 4.94
N LEU A 90 8.80 11.03 6.01
CA LEU A 90 8.75 10.38 7.32
C LEU A 90 7.88 9.12 7.28
N LEU A 91 6.68 9.19 6.69
CA LEU A 91 5.80 8.04 6.51
C LEU A 91 6.48 6.94 5.67
N ALA A 92 7.14 7.33 4.57
CA ALA A 92 7.85 6.40 3.70
C ALA A 92 8.95 5.64 4.46
N LEU A 93 9.85 6.35 5.14
CA LEU A 93 10.96 5.75 5.89
C LEU A 93 10.47 4.80 6.99
N ILE A 94 9.46 5.21 7.76
CA ILE A 94 8.91 4.36 8.82
C ILE A 94 8.24 3.12 8.21
N SER A 95 7.53 3.26 7.10
CA SER A 95 6.86 2.13 6.44
C SER A 95 7.84 1.12 5.82
N THR A 96 8.94 1.57 5.22
CA THR A 96 9.96 0.66 4.68
C THR A 96 10.68 -0.09 5.79
N LEU A 97 11.06 0.60 6.87
CA LEU A 97 11.73 -0.01 8.02
C LEU A 97 10.82 -1.02 8.73
N ILE A 98 9.58 -0.64 9.04
CA ILE A 98 8.65 -1.52 9.74
C ILE A 98 8.27 -2.70 8.86
N GLY A 99 7.91 -2.48 7.59
CA GLY A 99 7.57 -3.57 6.68
C GLY A 99 8.71 -4.58 6.51
N GLY A 100 9.96 -4.11 6.45
CA GLY A 100 11.14 -4.99 6.43
C GLY A 100 11.31 -5.76 7.74
N TRP A 101 11.33 -5.07 8.87
CA TRP A 101 11.63 -5.68 10.16
C TRP A 101 10.56 -6.67 10.63
N THR A 102 9.29 -6.29 10.54
CA THR A 102 8.18 -7.14 11.02
C THR A 102 7.90 -8.30 10.07
N GLY A 103 8.22 -8.16 8.79
CA GLY A 103 8.09 -9.24 7.80
C GLY A 103 9.00 -10.44 8.09
N LEU A 104 10.19 -10.20 8.64
CA LEU A 104 11.16 -11.26 8.96
C LEU A 104 10.66 -12.24 10.03
N ASN A 105 9.80 -11.79 10.95
CA ASN A 105 9.30 -12.60 12.06
C ASN A 105 7.93 -13.25 11.78
N GLN A 106 7.53 -13.39 10.51
CA GLN A 106 6.25 -14.01 10.14
C GLN A 106 6.47 -15.35 9.44
N THR A 107 5.69 -16.36 9.84
CA THR A 107 5.65 -17.68 9.17
C THR A 107 4.45 -17.83 8.24
N GLN A 108 3.43 -16.99 8.42
CA GLN A 108 2.21 -16.98 7.63
C GLN A 108 2.42 -16.16 6.35
N LEU A 109 2.21 -16.79 5.19
CA LEU A 109 2.51 -16.16 3.90
C LEU A 109 1.67 -14.89 3.65
N ARG A 110 0.42 -14.85 4.15
CA ARG A 110 -0.43 -13.66 4.04
C ARG A 110 0.11 -12.48 4.84
N LYS A 111 0.65 -12.71 6.04
CA LYS A 111 1.30 -11.66 6.84
C LYS A 111 2.61 -11.20 6.22
N ILE A 112 3.39 -12.12 5.63
CA ILE A 112 4.60 -11.75 4.88
C ILE A 112 4.25 -10.84 3.70
N LEU A 113 3.25 -11.20 2.89
CA LEU A 113 2.80 -10.38 1.76
C LEU A 113 2.17 -9.06 2.18
N ALA A 114 1.50 -9.02 3.33
CA ALA A 114 1.04 -7.77 3.94
C ALA A 114 2.22 -6.83 4.23
N PHE A 115 3.27 -7.31 4.90
CA PHE A 115 4.43 -6.49 5.24
C PHE A 115 5.29 -6.11 4.03
N SER A 116 5.41 -6.97 3.01
CA SER A 116 6.04 -6.60 1.75
C SER A 116 5.26 -5.48 1.04
N SER A 117 3.92 -5.50 1.10
CA SER A 117 3.10 -4.41 0.56
C SER A 117 3.31 -3.10 1.31
N ILE A 118 3.47 -3.13 2.63
CA ILE A 118 3.75 -1.92 3.44
C ILE A 118 5.11 -1.33 3.06
N ALA A 119 6.13 -2.18 2.86
CA ALA A 119 7.45 -1.73 2.43
C ALA A 119 7.43 -1.13 1.01
N HIS A 120 6.78 -1.78 0.05
CA HIS A 120 6.66 -1.25 -1.31
C HIS A 120 5.87 0.06 -1.37
N LEU A 121 4.81 0.21 -0.56
CA LEU A 121 4.08 1.46 -0.47
C LEU A 121 4.94 2.60 0.09
N GLY A 122 5.88 2.31 0.97
CA GLY A 122 6.89 3.28 1.40
C GLY A 122 7.73 3.81 0.24
N TRP A 123 8.20 2.92 -0.64
CA TRP A 123 8.91 3.32 -1.87
C TRP A 123 8.04 4.10 -2.85
N ILE A 124 6.75 3.76 -2.97
CA ILE A 124 5.83 4.53 -3.80
C ILE A 124 5.68 5.97 -3.27
N ILE A 125 5.65 6.14 -1.96
CA ILE A 125 5.44 7.46 -1.34
C ILE A 125 6.68 8.33 -1.33
N ILE A 126 7.87 7.76 -1.14
CA ILE A 126 9.11 8.56 -1.21
C ILE A 126 9.30 9.16 -2.62
N ILE A 127 8.82 8.49 -3.66
CA ILE A 127 8.94 8.94 -5.04
C ILE A 127 7.84 9.92 -5.44
N SER A 128 6.69 9.93 -4.76
CA SER A 128 5.54 10.73 -5.19
C SER A 128 5.79 12.24 -5.34
N PRO A 129 6.54 12.92 -4.44
CA PRO A 129 6.85 14.34 -4.66
C PRO A 129 8.00 14.57 -5.64
N LEU A 130 8.77 13.54 -6.00
CA LEU A 130 9.97 13.65 -6.82
C LEU A 130 9.64 13.57 -8.32
N SER A 131 8.89 12.55 -8.73
CA SER A 131 8.50 12.40 -10.14
C SER A 131 7.30 11.47 -10.32
N LYS A 132 6.36 11.91 -11.17
CA LYS A 132 5.15 11.14 -11.50
C LYS A 132 5.45 9.90 -12.36
N ASN A 133 6.47 9.96 -13.23
CA ASN A 133 6.85 8.85 -14.10
C ASN A 133 7.44 7.66 -13.31
N LEU A 134 8.31 7.92 -12.31
CA LEU A 134 8.80 6.82 -11.47
C LEU A 134 7.72 6.28 -10.54
N LEU A 135 6.79 7.14 -10.09
CA LEU A 135 5.65 6.71 -9.30
C LEU A 135 4.79 5.68 -10.06
N THR A 136 4.39 5.98 -11.30
CA THR A 136 3.60 5.06 -12.13
C THR A 136 4.34 3.77 -12.43
N LEU A 137 5.63 3.84 -12.75
CA LEU A 137 6.48 2.66 -12.96
C LEU A 137 6.47 1.73 -11.73
N ASN A 138 6.69 2.27 -10.53
CA ASN A 138 6.72 1.46 -9.31
C ASN A 138 5.38 0.82 -8.97
N ILE A 139 4.26 1.51 -9.25
CA ILE A 139 2.92 0.94 -9.07
C ILE A 139 2.73 -0.26 -10.02
N ILE A 140 3.15 -0.14 -11.27
CA ILE A 140 3.05 -1.23 -12.26
C ILE A 140 3.87 -2.44 -11.81
N ILE A 141 5.13 -2.23 -11.41
CA ILE A 141 6.01 -3.30 -10.92
C ILE A 141 5.38 -3.98 -9.70
N TYR A 142 4.89 -3.19 -8.73
CA TYR A 142 4.22 -3.71 -7.54
C TYR A 142 3.00 -4.58 -7.88
N LEU A 143 2.13 -4.13 -8.79
CA LEU A 143 0.94 -4.89 -9.19
C LEU A 143 1.29 -6.20 -9.90
N ILE A 144 2.28 -6.19 -10.79
CA ILE A 144 2.74 -7.40 -11.51
C ILE A 144 3.31 -8.42 -10.51
N MET A 145 4.23 -7.99 -9.63
CA MET A 145 4.87 -8.87 -8.66
C MET A 145 3.91 -9.43 -7.61
N THR A 146 2.97 -8.61 -7.12
CA THR A 146 2.00 -9.07 -6.11
C THR A 146 0.97 -10.01 -6.73
N SER A 147 0.43 -9.69 -7.91
CA SER A 147 -0.51 -10.57 -8.60
C SER A 147 0.11 -11.92 -8.94
N SER A 148 1.36 -11.96 -9.43
CA SER A 148 2.05 -13.21 -9.71
C SER A 148 2.27 -14.04 -8.44
N MET A 149 2.67 -13.43 -7.33
CA MET A 149 2.85 -14.18 -6.07
C MET A 149 1.53 -14.66 -5.47
N PHE A 150 0.44 -13.89 -5.59
CA PHE A 150 -0.87 -14.37 -5.12
C PHE A 150 -1.38 -15.53 -5.97
N THR A 151 -1.20 -15.51 -7.29
CA THR A 151 -1.67 -16.61 -8.15
C THR A 151 -0.88 -17.89 -7.89
N THR A 152 0.44 -17.84 -7.68
CA THR A 152 1.22 -19.03 -7.32
C THR A 152 0.77 -19.65 -5.98
N LEU A 153 0.48 -18.81 -4.98
CA LEU A 153 -0.01 -19.28 -3.68
C LEU A 153 -1.45 -19.82 -3.73
N ILE A 154 -2.30 -19.26 -4.58
CA ILE A 154 -3.65 -19.79 -4.82
C ILE A 154 -3.57 -21.19 -5.45
N MET A 155 -2.71 -21.37 -6.45
CA MET A 155 -2.55 -22.66 -7.15
C MET A 155 -1.93 -23.74 -6.25
N SER A 156 -0.95 -23.38 -5.42
CA SER A 156 -0.29 -24.30 -4.49
C SER A 156 -1.05 -24.54 -3.18
N THR A 157 -2.10 -23.76 -2.90
CA THR A 157 -2.88 -23.78 -1.64
C THR A 157 -2.07 -23.58 -0.35
N ALA A 158 -0.82 -23.11 -0.46
CA ALA A 158 0.08 -22.91 0.67
C ALA A 158 -0.35 -21.73 1.55
N LYS A 159 -0.44 -21.95 2.86
CA LYS A 159 -0.79 -20.89 3.85
C LYS A 159 0.43 -20.47 4.67
N THR A 160 1.33 -21.40 4.93
CA THR A 160 2.53 -21.20 5.74
C THR A 160 3.80 -21.41 4.93
N ALA A 161 4.92 -20.84 5.40
CA ALA A 161 6.23 -21.06 4.79
C ALA A 161 6.61 -22.56 4.72
N LYS A 162 6.16 -23.36 5.69
CA LYS A 162 6.37 -24.81 5.70
C LYS A 162 5.60 -25.50 4.57
N ASP A 163 4.35 -25.12 4.34
CA ASP A 163 3.54 -25.69 3.25
C ASP A 163 4.20 -25.41 1.89
N LEU A 164 4.68 -24.17 1.70
CA LEU A 164 5.39 -23.78 0.48
C LEU A 164 6.64 -24.65 0.26
N GLY A 165 7.40 -24.96 1.31
CA GLY A 165 8.56 -25.86 1.23
C GLY A 165 8.24 -27.28 0.77
N THR A 166 6.99 -27.74 0.90
CA THR A 166 6.57 -29.06 0.42
C THR A 166 6.05 -29.08 -1.03
N THR A 167 5.84 -27.91 -1.64
CA THR A 167 5.24 -27.80 -2.99
C THR A 167 6.14 -28.30 -4.12
N TRP A 168 7.44 -28.46 -3.88
CA TRP A 168 8.39 -28.96 -4.87
C TRP A 168 8.06 -30.40 -5.32
N THR A 169 7.47 -31.22 -4.43
CA THR A 169 7.10 -32.60 -4.75
C THR A 169 5.83 -32.67 -5.59
N THR A 170 4.92 -31.70 -5.45
CA THR A 170 3.61 -31.70 -6.10
C THR A 170 3.59 -30.88 -7.39
N SER A 171 4.38 -29.81 -7.47
CA SER A 171 4.37 -28.88 -8.60
C SER A 171 5.75 -28.21 -8.79
N PRO A 172 6.74 -28.96 -9.29
CA PRO A 172 8.13 -28.48 -9.40
C PRO A 172 8.27 -27.27 -10.33
N THR A 173 7.41 -27.13 -11.34
CA THR A 173 7.41 -25.98 -12.26
C THR A 173 7.07 -24.66 -11.58
N LEU A 174 6.26 -24.69 -10.50
CA LEU A 174 5.94 -23.49 -9.71
C LEU A 174 7.09 -23.10 -8.78
N THR A 175 8.01 -24.02 -8.45
CA THR A 175 9.14 -23.80 -7.53
C THR A 175 10.48 -23.55 -8.23
N ILE A 176 10.50 -23.47 -9.58
CA ILE A 176 11.72 -23.21 -10.36
C ILE A 176 12.10 -21.72 -10.38
N ILE A 177 11.25 -20.84 -9.86
CA ILE A 177 11.49 -19.39 -9.69
C ILE A 177 12.08 -19.13 -8.31
#